data_AF-A0A9E3Y9U3-F1
#
_entry.id   AF-A0A9E3Y9U3-F1
#
_cell.length_a   1.000
_cell.length_b   1.000
_cell.length_c   1.000
_cell.angle_alpha   90.00
_cell.angle_beta   90.00
_cell.angle_gamma   90.00
#
_symmetry.space_group_name_H-M   'P 1'
#
loop_
_entity.id
_entity.type
_entity.pdbx_description
1 polymer ?
#
loop_
_entity_poly.entity_id
_entity_poly.type
_entity_poly.pdbx_seq_one_letter_code
_entity_poly.pdbx_strand_id
1 'polypeptide(L)'
;MTDSEVRKVIRLVAASPHSWADATTRGVAEAAKTIRDLGSATITRRDALIDGGQIVLYRVQLEVSFRLDRERDVAGTDHQTVQVRRYLVIANKTLSSPDLANAISERQAAGPCEFHLVVPATSDAARWASVAA
;
A
#
# COMPACT_ATOMS: atom_id res chain seq x y z
N MET A 1 -11.29 23.07 13.52
CA MET A 1 -10.18 22.76 12.61
C MET A 1 -10.40 21.36 12.07
N THR A 2 -10.99 21.23 10.88
CA THR A 2 -11.05 19.93 10.19
C THR A 2 -9.69 19.71 9.55
N ASP A 3 -8.85 18.94 10.24
CA ASP A 3 -7.70 18.33 9.62
C ASP A 3 -8.20 17.60 8.37
N SER A 4 -7.64 17.92 7.21
CA SER A 4 -8.10 17.39 5.93
C SER A 4 -7.78 15.89 5.90
N GLU A 5 -8.73 15.04 6.27
CA GLU A 5 -8.55 13.59 6.30
C GLU A 5 -8.39 13.07 4.86
N VAL A 6 -7.17 13.05 4.34
CA VAL A 6 -6.87 12.52 3.02
C VAL A 6 -6.94 11.00 3.08
N ARG A 7 -7.98 10.44 2.46
CA ARG A 7 -8.19 8.99 2.37
C ARG A 7 -7.71 8.49 1.01
N LYS A 8 -6.98 7.37 1.02
CA LYS A 8 -6.69 6.63 -0.20
C LYS A 8 -7.80 5.60 -0.40
N VAL A 9 -8.38 5.60 -1.60
CA VAL A 9 -9.37 4.59 -2.01
C VAL A 9 -8.69 3.64 -2.98
N ILE A 10 -8.82 2.34 -2.72
CA ILE A 10 -8.42 1.29 -3.64
C ILE A 10 -9.62 0.43 -4.01
N ARG A 11 -9.52 -0.26 -5.14
CA ARG A 11 -10.55 -1.15 -5.63
C ARG A 11 -10.04 -2.58 -5.62
N LEU A 12 -10.81 -3.49 -5.05
CA LEU A 12 -10.51 -4.91 -4.96
C LEU A 12 -11.73 -5.74 -5.35
N VAL A 13 -11.47 -6.94 -5.89
CA VAL A 13 -12.52 -7.90 -6.22
C VAL A 13 -12.33 -9.11 -5.31
N ALA A 14 -13.39 -9.47 -4.59
CA ALA A 14 -13.41 -10.64 -3.73
C ALA A 14 -14.50 -11.60 -4.21
N ALA A 15 -14.30 -12.90 -3.94
CA ALA A 15 -15.21 -13.94 -4.38
C ALA A 15 -15.46 -14.96 -3.26
N SER A 16 -16.65 -15.56 -3.28
CA SER A 16 -17.04 -16.65 -2.40
C SER A 16 -17.97 -17.61 -3.12
N PRO A 17 -17.86 -18.93 -2.88
CA PRO A 17 -18.85 -19.89 -3.36
C PRO A 17 -20.19 -19.82 -2.59
N HIS A 18 -20.23 -19.14 -1.44
CA HIS A 18 -21.38 -19.17 -0.53
C HIS A 18 -22.36 -18.00 -0.75
N SER A 19 -21.87 -16.76 -0.79
CA SER A 19 -22.72 -15.58 -1.00
C SER A 19 -21.90 -14.32 -1.27
N TRP A 20 -22.55 -13.25 -1.75
CA TRP A 20 -21.93 -11.92 -1.82
C TRP A 20 -21.55 -11.35 -0.44
N ALA A 21 -22.30 -11.69 0.62
CA ALA A 21 -21.99 -11.25 1.98
C ALA A 21 -20.67 -11.89 2.47
N ASP A 22 -20.51 -13.20 2.26
CA ASP A 22 -19.26 -13.90 2.58
C ASP A 22 -18.08 -13.38 1.74
N ALA A 23 -18.30 -13.13 0.44
CA ALA A 23 -17.29 -12.51 -0.43
C ALA A 23 -16.84 -11.14 0.09
N THR A 24 -17.76 -10.34 0.65
CA THR A 24 -17.46 -9.03 1.23
C THR A 24 -16.60 -9.17 2.48
N THR A 25 -17.01 -10.02 3.41
CA THR A 25 -16.26 -10.29 4.66
C THR A 25 -14.84 -10.77 4.35
N ARG A 26 -14.68 -11.70 3.40
CA ARG A 26 -13.39 -12.19 2.93
C ARG A 26 -12.53 -11.08 2.33
N GLY A 27 -13.10 -10.27 1.44
CA GLY A 27 -12.38 -9.17 0.79
C GLY A 27 -11.84 -8.14 1.79
N VAL A 28 -12.64 -7.77 2.79
CA VAL A 28 -12.21 -6.86 3.85
C VAL A 28 -11.15 -7.51 4.75
N ALA A 29 -11.33 -8.77 5.13
CA ALA A 29 -10.36 -9.50 5.96
C ALA A 29 -8.99 -9.64 5.28
N GLU A 30 -8.95 -9.94 3.98
CA GLU A 30 -7.70 -9.99 3.22
C GLU A 30 -7.04 -8.60 3.10
N ALA A 31 -7.83 -7.55 2.82
CA ALA A 31 -7.31 -6.19 2.78
C ALA A 31 -6.66 -5.77 4.11
N ALA A 32 -7.28 -6.15 5.24
CA ALA A 32 -6.81 -5.83 6.59
C ALA A 32 -5.44 -6.45 6.93
N LYS A 33 -5.02 -7.51 6.23
CA LYS A 33 -3.68 -8.11 6.45
C LYS A 33 -2.55 -7.23 5.94
N THR A 34 -2.81 -6.34 4.98
CA THR A 34 -1.77 -5.55 4.29
C THR A 34 -1.95 -4.06 4.44
N ILE A 35 -3.18 -3.60 4.70
CA ILE A 35 -3.54 -2.19 4.77
C ILE A 35 -4.04 -1.89 6.18
N ARG A 36 -3.34 -0.97 6.85
CA ARG A 36 -3.75 -0.43 8.16
C ARG A 36 -4.77 0.69 7.97
N ASP A 37 -5.51 0.99 9.04
CA ASP A 37 -6.45 2.11 9.10
C ASP A 37 -7.53 2.10 8.02
N LEU A 38 -8.03 0.88 7.73
CA LEU A 38 -9.26 0.69 6.96
C LEU A 38 -10.39 1.45 7.65
N GLY A 39 -11.15 2.26 6.91
CA GLY A 39 -12.32 2.94 7.46
C GLY A 39 -13.63 2.49 6.84
N SER A 40 -13.76 2.52 5.52
CA SER A 40 -15.01 2.12 4.85
C SER A 40 -14.73 1.18 3.68
N ALA A 41 -15.65 0.24 3.46
CA ALA A 41 -15.69 -0.64 2.31
C ALA A 41 -17.07 -0.54 1.65
N THR A 42 -17.10 -0.03 0.42
CA THR A 42 -18.33 0.16 -0.36
C THR A 42 -18.40 -0.86 -1.47
N ILE A 43 -19.51 -1.57 -1.59
CA ILE A 43 -19.73 -2.49 -2.70
C ILE A 43 -20.19 -1.67 -3.91
N THR A 44 -19.38 -1.64 -4.97
CA THR A 44 -19.67 -0.90 -6.20
C THR A 44 -20.31 -1.79 -7.26
N ARG A 45 -20.08 -3.11 -7.20
CA ARG A 45 -20.68 -4.09 -8.10
C ARG A 45 -20.79 -5.45 -7.43
N ARG A 46 -21.87 -6.17 -7.75
CA ARG A 46 -22.06 -7.59 -7.42
C ARG A 46 -22.36 -8.32 -8.72
N ASP A 47 -21.65 -9.41 -8.96
CA ASP A 47 -21.96 -10.34 -10.04
C ASP A 47 -21.65 -11.78 -9.64
N ALA A 48 -21.97 -12.73 -10.51
CA ALA A 48 -21.77 -14.14 -10.27
C ALA A 48 -21.17 -14.81 -11.51
N LEU A 49 -20.31 -15.80 -11.29
CA LEU A 49 -19.88 -16.71 -12.33
C LEU A 49 -20.86 -17.88 -12.39
N ILE A 50 -21.26 -18.23 -13.62
CA ILE A 50 -22.21 -19.30 -13.89
C ILE A 50 -21.49 -20.38 -14.69
N ASP A 51 -21.63 -21.62 -14.26
CA ASP A 51 -21.17 -22.81 -14.98
C ASP A 51 -22.29 -23.86 -14.96
N GLY A 52 -22.58 -24.47 -16.11
CA GLY A 52 -23.68 -25.44 -16.23
C GLY A 52 -25.06 -24.91 -15.80
N GLY A 53 -25.29 -23.59 -15.90
CA GLY A 53 -26.53 -22.95 -15.44
C GLY A 53 -26.64 -22.78 -13.92
N GLN A 54 -25.59 -23.10 -13.17
CA GLN A 54 -25.50 -22.92 -11.73
C GLN A 54 -24.49 -21.83 -11.37
N ILE A 55 -24.77 -21.06 -10.33
CA ILE A 55 -23.79 -20.09 -9.81
C ILE A 55 -22.66 -20.84 -9.11
N VAL A 56 -21.42 -20.64 -9.56
CA VAL A 56 -20.23 -21.25 -8.94
C VAL A 56 -19.49 -20.30 -8.02
N LEU A 57 -19.54 -18.99 -8.28
CA LEU A 57 -18.89 -17.97 -7.46
C LEU A 57 -19.69 -16.69 -7.44
N TYR A 58 -19.92 -16.15 -6.25
CA TYR A 58 -20.43 -14.81 -6.00
C TYR A 58 -19.25 -13.86 -5.86
N ARG A 59 -19.19 -12.81 -6.69
CA ARG A 59 -18.11 -11.82 -6.65
C ARG A 59 -18.63 -10.45 -6.26
N VAL A 60 -17.84 -9.74 -5.48
CA VAL A 60 -18.08 -8.35 -5.09
C VAL A 60 -16.88 -7.50 -5.46
N GLN A 61 -17.15 -6.36 -6.08
CA GLN A 61 -16.16 -5.30 -6.24
C GLN A 61 -16.31 -4.33 -5.08
N LEU A 62 -15.24 -4.18 -4.32
CA LEU A 62 -15.16 -3.31 -3.14
C LEU A 62 -14.28 -2.12 -3.45
N GLU A 63 -14.76 -0.93 -3.13
CA GLU A 63 -13.93 0.25 -2.94
C GLU A 63 -13.66 0.41 -1.45
N VAL A 64 -12.40 0.29 -1.08
CA VAL A 64 -11.96 0.34 0.31
C VAL A 64 -11.15 1.60 0.52
N SER A 65 -11.59 2.41 1.48
CA SER A 65 -10.90 3.62 1.88
C SER A 65 -10.09 3.38 3.15
N PHE A 66 -8.87 3.87 3.16
CA PHE A 66 -8.00 3.86 4.34
C PHE A 66 -7.31 5.20 4.49
N ARG A 67 -7.00 5.56 5.74
CA ARG A 67 -6.28 6.79 6.02
C ARG A 67 -4.88 6.68 5.47
N LEU A 68 -4.43 7.74 4.79
CA LEU A 68 -3.03 7.82 4.41
C LEU A 68 -2.28 8.47 5.55
N ASP A 69 -1.51 7.68 6.32
CA ASP A 69 -0.54 8.25 7.27
C ASP A 69 0.51 9.01 6.46
N ARG A 70 0.32 10.31 6.31
CA ARG A 70 1.34 11.23 5.82
C ARG A 70 2.28 11.66 6.95
N GLU A 71 1.89 11.41 8.19
CA GLU A 71 2.53 11.92 9.40
C GLU A 71 2.74 10.75 10.36
N ARG A 72 3.99 10.49 10.75
CA ARG A 72 4.29 9.64 11.91
C ARG A 72 4.47 10.57 13.10
N ASP A 73 3.82 10.25 14.22
CA ASP A 73 4.20 10.82 15.50
C ASP A 73 5.66 10.42 15.78
N VAL A 74 6.55 11.41 15.84
CA VAL A 74 7.89 11.21 16.37
C VAL A 74 7.73 11.08 17.88
N ALA A 75 7.90 9.87 18.41
CA ALA A 75 7.81 9.64 19.84
C ALA A 75 8.78 10.60 20.58
N GLY A 76 8.21 11.57 21.31
CA GLY A 76 8.95 12.44 22.23
C GLY A 76 8.89 13.96 22.00
N THR A 77 8.14 14.50 21.03
CA THR A 77 8.00 15.97 20.93
C THR A 77 6.58 16.40 20.56
N ASP A 78 6.11 17.43 21.25
CA ASP A 78 4.85 18.17 21.11
C ASP A 78 4.28 18.19 19.68
N HIS A 79 3.24 17.39 19.44
CA HIS A 79 2.37 17.32 18.24
C HIS A 79 2.90 17.89 16.91
N GLN A 80 4.16 17.63 16.58
CA GLN A 80 4.75 18.11 15.33
C GLN A 80 4.66 16.96 14.34
N THR A 81 3.55 16.92 13.63
CA THR A 81 3.35 15.99 12.56
C THR A 81 4.29 16.33 11.40
N VAL A 82 5.23 15.44 11.11
CA VAL A 82 6.18 15.66 10.02
C VAL A 82 5.72 14.90 8.78
N GLN A 83 5.41 15.65 7.71
CA GLN A 83 5.09 15.10 6.39
C GLN A 83 6.28 14.27 5.88
N VAL A 84 6.12 12.95 5.79
CA VAL A 84 7.16 12.04 5.29
C VAL A 84 7.00 11.85 3.79
N ARG A 85 8.02 12.23 3.02
CA ARG A 85 8.04 12.04 1.55
C ARG A 85 8.42 10.60 1.20
N ARG A 86 7.61 9.92 0.40
CA ARG A 86 7.85 8.52 -0.01
C ARG A 86 8.35 8.44 -1.44
N TYR A 87 9.47 7.76 -1.66
CA TYR A 87 10.09 7.57 -2.96
C TYR A 87 10.12 6.08 -3.32
N LEU A 88 9.62 5.73 -4.51
CA LEU A 88 9.82 4.40 -5.10
C LEU A 88 11.09 4.45 -5.95
N VAL A 89 12.10 3.70 -5.55
CA VAL A 89 13.34 3.55 -6.31
C VAL A 89 13.24 2.25 -7.10
N ILE A 90 13.20 2.34 -8.42
CA ILE A 90 13.26 1.18 -9.31
C ILE A 90 14.68 1.11 -9.84
N ALA A 91 15.45 0.13 -9.40
CA ALA A 91 16.85 0.05 -9.75
C ALA A 91 17.14 -1.24 -10.52
N ASN A 92 17.49 -1.11 -11.80
CA ASN A 92 17.89 -2.21 -12.66
C ASN A 92 19.36 -2.00 -13.06
N LYS A 93 20.26 -2.89 -12.63
CA LYS A 93 21.72 -2.93 -12.91
C LYS A 93 22.58 -1.72 -12.49
N THR A 94 21.99 -0.60 -12.07
CA THR A 94 22.71 0.67 -11.76
C THR A 94 22.68 1.02 -10.27
N LEU A 95 22.36 0.05 -9.39
CA LEU A 95 22.32 0.23 -7.93
C LEU A 95 23.63 0.76 -7.34
N SER A 96 24.75 0.39 -7.97
CA SER A 96 26.10 0.76 -7.54
C SER A 96 26.60 2.08 -8.14
N SER A 97 25.78 2.78 -8.95
CA SER A 97 26.17 4.09 -9.48
C SER A 97 26.13 5.14 -8.37
N PRO A 98 27.12 6.05 -8.30
CA PRO A 98 27.08 7.21 -7.40
C PRO A 98 25.84 8.09 -7.63
N ASP A 99 25.23 8.05 -8.82
CA ASP A 99 24.05 8.87 -9.13
C ASP A 99 22.85 8.56 -8.23
N LEU A 100 22.63 7.28 -7.91
CA LEU A 100 21.53 6.88 -7.04
C LEU A 100 21.81 7.30 -5.59
N ALA A 101 23.05 7.12 -5.12
CA ALA A 101 23.46 7.53 -3.78
C ALA A 101 23.32 9.05 -3.59
N ASN A 102 23.73 9.84 -4.59
CA ASN A 102 23.57 11.29 -4.60
C ASN A 102 22.09 11.67 -4.59
N ALA A 103 21.28 11.05 -5.45
CA ALA A 103 19.84 11.30 -5.52
C ALA A 103 19.11 10.97 -4.21
N ILE A 104 19.51 9.90 -3.50
CA ILE A 104 18.97 9.56 -2.18
C ILE A 104 19.40 10.61 -1.14
N SER A 105 20.69 10.96 -1.13
CA SER A 105 21.26 11.92 -0.17
C SER A 105 20.61 13.31 -0.27
N GLU A 106 20.40 13.81 -1.50
CA GLU A 106 19.69 15.08 -1.74
C GLU A 106 18.25 15.06 -1.18
N ARG A 107 17.55 13.94 -1.36
CA ARG A 107 16.16 13.78 -0.89
C ARG A 107 16.08 13.65 0.63
N GLN A 108 17.07 13.01 1.27
CA GLN A 108 17.21 12.97 2.71
C GLN A 108 17.51 14.37 3.29
N ALA A 109 18.40 15.13 2.64
CA ALA A 109 18.75 16.49 3.06
C ALA A 109 17.55 17.46 3.02
N ALA A 110 16.55 17.20 2.16
CA ALA A 110 15.34 18.01 2.08
C ALA A 110 14.40 17.82 3.29
N GLY A 111 14.65 16.84 4.18
CA GLY A 111 13.82 16.47 5.35
C GLY A 111 13.27 15.03 5.31
N PRO A 112 12.38 14.63 6.24
CA PRO A 112 12.03 13.22 6.43
C PRO A 112 11.48 12.53 5.19
N CYS A 113 12.06 11.38 4.86
CA CYS A 113 11.71 10.59 3.69
C CYS A 113 11.85 9.09 3.93
N GLU A 114 11.06 8.32 3.19
CA GLU A 114 11.05 6.86 3.19
C GLU A 114 11.26 6.38 1.75
N PHE A 115 12.15 5.41 1.56
CA PHE A 115 12.46 4.85 0.24
C PHE A 115 12.00 3.39 0.19
N HIS A 116 11.20 3.07 -0.83
CA HIS A 116 10.90 1.68 -1.18
C HIS A 116 11.77 1.30 -2.38
N LEU A 117 12.65 0.32 -2.21
CA LEU A 117 13.56 -0.13 -3.26
C LEU A 117 13.00 -1.38 -3.93
N VAL A 118 12.80 -1.31 -5.25
CA VAL A 118 12.46 -2.45 -6.10
C VAL A 118 13.69 -2.80 -6.93
N VAL A 119 14.28 -3.94 -6.59
CA VAL A 119 15.43 -4.53 -7.28
C VAL A 119 14.96 -5.82 -7.96
N PRO A 120 15.15 -6.00 -9.28
CA PRO A 120 14.94 -7.30 -9.90
C PRO A 120 15.87 -8.33 -9.26
N ALA A 121 15.40 -9.56 -9.06
CA ALA A 121 16.12 -10.63 -8.37
C ALA A 121 17.37 -11.08 -9.15
N THR A 122 18.43 -10.26 -9.08
CA THR A 122 19.79 -10.57 -9.52
C THR A 122 20.69 -10.66 -8.30
N SER A 123 21.74 -11.48 -8.39
CA SER A 123 22.62 -11.91 -7.28
C SER A 123 23.25 -10.82 -6.41
N ASP A 124 23.17 -9.53 -6.80
CA ASP A 124 23.73 -8.39 -6.05
C ASP A 124 22.78 -7.79 -4.98
N ALA A 125 21.54 -8.27 -4.86
CA ALA A 125 20.55 -7.73 -3.92
C ALA A 125 20.94 -7.90 -2.42
N ALA A 126 21.86 -8.80 -2.09
CA ALA A 126 22.28 -9.02 -0.70
C ALA A 126 23.30 -7.97 -0.19
N ARG A 127 23.97 -7.24 -1.08
CA ARG A 127 25.08 -6.33 -0.73
C ARG A 127 24.66 -4.96 -0.17
N TRP A 128 23.39 -4.56 -0.31
CA TRP A 128 22.94 -3.19 0.01
C TRP A 128 22.12 -3.06 1.30
N ALA A 129 21.66 -4.16 1.90
CA ALA A 129 20.83 -4.13 3.11
C ALA A 129 21.51 -3.45 4.33
N SER A 130 22.84 -3.29 4.31
CA SER A 130 23.62 -2.62 5.35
C SER A 130 23.84 -1.13 5.14
N VAL A 131 23.49 -0.56 3.98
CA VAL A 131 23.74 0.87 3.64
C VAL A 131 22.48 1.74 3.84
N ALA A 132 21.31 1.10 3.95
CA ALA A 132 20.02 1.77 4.16
C ALA A 132 19.59 1.85 5.64
N ALA A 133 20.46 1.43 6.57
CA ALA A 133 20.28 1.53 8.03
C ALA A 133 20.94 2.80 8.56
#